data_AF-A0A846YUD8-F1
#
_entry.id   AF-A0A846YUD8-F1
#
_cell.length_a   1.000
_cell.length_b   1.000
_cell.length_c   1.000
_cell.angle_alpha   90.00
_cell.angle_beta   90.00
_cell.angle_gamma   90.00
#
_symmetry.space_group_name_H-M   'P 1'
#
loop_
_entity.id
_entity.type
_entity.pdbx_description
1 polymer ?
#
loop_
_entity_poly.entity_id
_entity_poly.type
_entity_poly.pdbx_seq_one_letter_code
_entity_poly.pdbx_strand_id
1 'polypeptide(L)'
;MRSKHRRTAGIRTPRSRPAGDDRAAAGSSDAPDPGASTATVPAAPPCDTAEQTRGCDPVSPESGDIPGALRATVATVIDRLAAVSGVRAPALWAVVTDVVASWAVDARAPEIGQWLAAELGPALPAPRFVDVAGRTFVRRASCCLVYEAPSCEKCVSCPKRPPAERAALLADYARRP
;
A
#
# COMPACT_ATOMS: atom_id res chain seq x y z
N MET A 1 -3.78 49.43 32.15
CA MET A 1 -2.74 48.73 32.95
C MET A 1 -2.69 47.26 32.54
N ARG A 2 -1.50 46.77 32.13
CA ARG A 2 -1.04 45.36 31.94
C ARG A 2 -1.89 44.47 31.00
N SER A 3 -1.53 44.10 29.77
CA SER A 3 -0.30 43.52 29.18
C SER A 3 0.07 42.11 29.66
N LYS A 4 0.31 41.22 28.66
CA LYS A 4 0.93 39.87 28.65
C LYS A 4 -0.05 38.69 28.88
N HIS A 5 -0.13 37.62 28.07
CA HIS A 5 0.93 36.89 27.36
C HIS A 5 0.42 36.17 26.08
N ARG A 6 1.12 36.41 24.96
CA ARG A 6 1.30 35.44 23.87
C ARG A 6 2.05 34.21 24.39
N ARG A 7 1.65 33.01 23.97
CA ARG A 7 2.56 31.85 23.88
C ARG A 7 2.44 31.21 22.50
N THR A 8 3.49 31.42 21.74
CA THR A 8 3.91 30.71 20.54
C THR A 8 4.34 29.28 20.90
N ALA A 9 3.78 28.27 20.24
CA ALA A 9 4.28 26.90 20.30
C ALA A 9 5.12 26.61 19.04
N GLY A 10 6.36 26.19 19.28
CA GLY A 10 7.46 26.20 18.33
C GLY A 10 7.40 25.12 17.24
N ILE A 11 7.93 25.53 16.09
CA ILE A 11 8.32 24.69 14.96
C ILE A 11 9.47 23.77 15.43
N ARG A 12 9.26 22.44 15.38
CA ARG A 12 10.33 21.46 15.58
C ARG A 12 11.08 21.24 14.27
N THR A 13 12.33 21.69 14.23
CA THR A 13 13.31 21.42 13.18
C THR A 13 13.73 19.95 13.20
N PRO A 14 13.81 19.25 12.06
CA PRO A 14 14.42 17.92 11.99
C PRO A 14 15.95 18.02 12.15
N ARG A 15 16.51 17.19 13.04
CA ARG A 15 17.95 17.06 13.25
C ARG A 15 18.58 16.30 12.07
N SER A 16 19.43 16.99 11.33
CA SER A 16 20.36 16.45 10.33
C SER A 16 21.42 15.57 11.02
N ARG A 17 21.67 14.36 10.51
CA ARG A 17 22.86 13.57 10.85
C ARG A 17 24.04 14.03 9.99
N PRO A 18 25.27 14.16 10.53
CA PRO A 18 26.43 14.53 9.73
C PRO A 18 26.92 13.36 8.87
N ALA A 19 27.40 13.73 7.68
CA ALA A 19 28.21 12.89 6.80
C ALA A 19 29.52 12.54 7.49
N GLY A 20 29.93 11.28 7.41
CA GLY A 20 31.22 10.78 7.88
C GLY A 20 32.05 10.34 6.68
N ASP A 21 33.29 10.82 6.67
CA ASP A 21 34.26 10.82 5.57
C ASP A 21 34.86 9.46 5.19
N ASP A 22 35.38 9.46 3.96
CA ASP A 22 36.17 8.44 3.29
C ASP A 22 37.43 7.96 4.05
N ARG A 23 37.66 6.63 4.02
CA ARG A 23 39.01 6.04 4.06
C ARG A 23 39.05 4.68 3.36
N ALA A 24 39.67 4.64 2.19
CA ALA A 24 40.37 3.48 1.63
C ALA A 24 41.73 3.33 2.37
N ALA A 25 42.45 2.22 2.46
CA ALA A 25 42.45 0.88 1.86
C ALA A 25 43.31 -0.05 2.75
N ALA A 26 43.11 -1.37 2.68
CA ALA A 26 44.19 -2.37 2.59
C ALA A 26 43.58 -3.78 2.51
N GLY A 27 44.02 -4.55 1.52
CA GLY A 27 43.42 -5.82 1.17
C GLY A 27 43.80 -7.00 2.06
N SER A 28 42.93 -8.00 2.05
CA SER A 28 43.31 -9.39 2.20
C SER A 28 42.70 -10.17 1.04
N SER A 29 43.57 -10.81 0.28
CA SER A 29 43.23 -11.82 -0.72
C SER A 29 42.77 -13.07 0.02
N ASP A 30 41.47 -13.31 0.09
CA ASP A 30 40.94 -14.64 0.38
C ASP A 30 40.31 -15.20 -0.90
N ALA A 31 40.87 -16.32 -1.35
CA ALA A 31 40.41 -17.10 -2.47
C ALA A 31 38.94 -17.52 -2.27
N PRO A 32 38.15 -17.67 -3.36
CA PRO A 32 36.78 -18.13 -3.23
C PRO A 32 36.75 -19.57 -2.75
N ASP A 33 36.00 -19.79 -1.67
CA ASP A 33 35.67 -21.07 -1.08
C ASP A 33 35.02 -21.98 -2.15
N PRO A 34 35.62 -23.12 -2.57
CA PRO A 34 35.07 -24.00 -3.59
C PRO A 34 34.02 -24.94 -2.98
N GLY A 35 33.06 -24.37 -2.26
CA GLY A 35 32.09 -25.11 -1.45
C GLY A 35 30.76 -24.41 -1.22
N ALA A 36 30.54 -23.22 -1.79
CA ALA A 36 29.23 -22.60 -1.80
C ALA A 36 28.32 -23.34 -2.79
N SER A 37 27.72 -24.44 -2.32
CA SER A 37 26.52 -25.00 -2.95
C SER A 37 25.53 -23.86 -3.13
N THR A 38 25.38 -23.41 -4.37
CA THR A 38 24.18 -22.72 -4.80
C THR A 38 23.03 -23.66 -4.48
N ALA A 39 22.39 -23.41 -3.34
CA ALA A 39 21.06 -23.92 -3.07
C ALA A 39 20.17 -23.24 -4.10
N THR A 40 20.14 -23.80 -5.31
CA THR A 40 19.04 -23.67 -6.23
C THR A 40 17.86 -24.20 -5.45
N VAL A 41 17.13 -23.31 -4.79
CA VAL A 41 15.77 -23.59 -4.37
C VAL A 41 15.06 -23.84 -5.70
N PRO A 42 14.65 -25.08 -6.03
CA PRO A 42 13.81 -25.26 -7.20
C PRO A 42 12.64 -24.32 -7.00
N ALA A 43 12.30 -23.55 -8.04
CA ALA A 43 11.02 -22.85 -8.07
C ALA A 43 10.00 -23.89 -7.64
N ALA A 44 9.32 -23.65 -6.51
CA ALA A 44 8.24 -24.50 -6.11
C ALA A 44 7.34 -24.63 -7.34
N PRO A 45 6.96 -25.85 -7.77
CA PRO A 45 5.94 -25.98 -8.80
C PRO A 45 4.77 -25.09 -8.37
N PRO A 46 4.07 -24.42 -9.31
CA PRO A 46 2.93 -23.59 -8.95
C PRO A 46 2.10 -24.40 -7.97
N CYS A 47 1.90 -23.84 -6.78
CA CYS A 47 1.09 -24.49 -5.76
C CYS A 47 -0.26 -24.82 -6.41
N ASP A 48 -0.48 -26.09 -6.73
CA ASP A 48 -1.82 -26.66 -6.87
C ASP A 48 -2.41 -26.72 -5.45
N THR A 49 -2.57 -25.56 -4.83
CA THR A 49 -3.23 -25.41 -3.54
C THR A 49 -4.73 -25.35 -3.75
N ALA A 50 -5.29 -26.41 -4.34
CA ALA A 50 -6.68 -26.75 -4.10
C ALA A 50 -6.85 -27.45 -2.74
N GLU A 51 -5.81 -28.12 -2.23
CA GLU A 51 -5.95 -29.02 -1.08
C GLU A 51 -5.64 -28.40 0.30
N GLN A 52 -5.16 -27.15 0.35
CA GLN A 52 -4.81 -26.50 1.62
C GLN A 52 -5.40 -25.10 1.78
N THR A 53 -6.52 -24.85 1.10
CA THR A 53 -7.45 -23.82 1.60
C THR A 53 -8.25 -24.52 2.69
N ARG A 54 -8.03 -24.17 3.96
CA ARG A 54 -9.01 -24.49 5.00
C ARG A 54 -10.30 -23.83 4.51
N GLY A 55 -11.20 -24.62 3.95
CA GLY A 55 -12.33 -24.12 3.18
C GLY A 55 -13.02 -23.03 3.98
N CYS A 56 -13.11 -21.83 3.41
CA CYS A 56 -14.13 -20.91 3.88
C CYS A 56 -15.44 -21.66 3.72
N ASP A 57 -16.22 -21.80 4.79
CA ASP A 57 -17.55 -22.37 4.70
C ASP A 57 -18.26 -21.73 3.49
N PRO A 58 -18.93 -22.51 2.63
CA PRO A 58 -19.64 -21.95 1.50
C PRO A 58 -20.64 -20.93 2.04
N VAL A 59 -20.40 -19.65 1.72
CA VAL A 59 -21.42 -18.61 1.90
C VAL A 59 -22.48 -18.91 0.85
N SER A 60 -23.48 -19.72 1.21
CA SER A 60 -24.66 -19.92 0.37
C SER A 60 -25.30 -18.55 0.17
N PRO A 61 -25.47 -18.07 -1.08
CA PRO A 61 -26.28 -16.90 -1.34
C PRO A 61 -27.75 -17.34 -1.30
N GLU A 62 -28.25 -17.65 -0.11
CA GLU A 62 -29.59 -17.16 0.22
C GLU A 62 -29.54 -15.64 0.02
N SER A 63 -30.61 -15.02 -0.46
CA SER A 63 -30.70 -13.59 -0.82
C SER A 63 -30.47 -12.65 0.40
N GLY A 64 -29.31 -12.77 1.02
CA GLY A 64 -28.89 -12.16 2.27
C GLY A 64 -27.95 -11.00 2.01
N ASP A 65 -27.54 -10.37 3.09
CA ASP A 65 -26.70 -9.17 3.13
C ASP A 65 -25.32 -9.39 2.47
N ILE A 66 -25.26 -9.23 1.14
CA ILE A 66 -24.01 -9.35 0.35
C ILE A 66 -22.94 -8.37 0.87
N PRO A 67 -23.24 -7.07 1.14
CA PRO A 67 -22.27 -6.17 1.74
C PRO A 67 -21.72 -6.68 3.08
N GLY A 68 -22.58 -7.21 3.95
CA GLY A 68 -22.19 -7.84 5.20
C GLY A 68 -21.28 -9.05 5.01
N ALA A 69 -21.64 -9.96 4.11
CA ALA A 69 -20.86 -11.16 3.80
C ALA A 69 -19.47 -10.82 3.22
N LEU A 70 -19.40 -9.86 2.30
CA LEU A 70 -18.13 -9.39 1.73
C LEU A 70 -17.27 -8.72 2.81
N ARG A 71 -17.86 -7.86 3.63
CA ARG A 71 -17.15 -7.22 4.75
C ARG A 71 -16.58 -8.26 5.70
N ALA A 72 -17.36 -9.26 6.10
CA ALA A 72 -16.93 -10.34 7.00
C ALA A 72 -15.78 -11.18 6.40
N THR A 73 -15.87 -11.47 5.10
CA THR A 73 -14.82 -12.18 4.35
C THR A 73 -13.52 -11.38 4.35
N VAL A 74 -13.58 -10.09 4.00
CA VAL A 74 -12.40 -9.21 3.97
C VAL A 74 -11.83 -9.01 5.38
N ALA A 75 -12.68 -8.86 6.40
CA ALA A 75 -12.25 -8.76 7.80
C ALA A 75 -11.44 -10.00 8.24
N THR A 76 -11.93 -11.20 7.89
CA THR A 76 -11.22 -12.46 8.18
C THR A 76 -9.81 -12.50 7.59
N VAL A 77 -9.65 -12.02 6.35
CA VAL A 77 -8.33 -11.93 5.70
C VAL A 77 -7.46 -10.87 6.37
N ILE A 78 -8.02 -9.69 6.66
CA ILE A 78 -7.32 -8.58 7.33
C ILE A 78 -6.80 -9.00 8.70
N ASP A 79 -7.60 -9.71 9.50
CA ASP A 79 -7.19 -10.16 10.83
C ASP A 79 -6.02 -11.13 10.77
N ARG A 80 -6.05 -12.07 9.81
CA ARG A 80 -4.93 -12.99 9.58
C ARG A 80 -3.67 -12.25 9.13
N LEU A 81 -3.80 -11.31 8.18
CA LEU A 81 -2.68 -10.51 7.70
C LEU A 81 -2.10 -9.64 8.82
N ALA A 82 -2.94 -9.01 9.64
CA ALA A 82 -2.51 -8.20 10.76
C ALA A 82 -1.71 -9.03 11.79
N ALA A 83 -2.17 -10.24 12.08
CA ALA A 83 -1.50 -11.15 13.02
C ALA A 83 -0.10 -11.58 12.55
N VAL A 84 0.08 -11.88 11.26
CA VAL A 84 1.36 -12.36 10.73
C VAL A 84 2.33 -11.25 10.34
N SER A 85 1.83 -10.07 9.95
CA SER A 85 2.66 -8.95 9.47
C SER A 85 2.90 -7.87 10.52
N GLY A 86 2.12 -7.82 11.60
CA GLY A 86 2.11 -6.71 12.54
C GLY A 86 1.51 -5.40 11.99
N VAL A 87 0.99 -5.40 10.75
CA VAL A 87 0.33 -4.23 10.18
C VAL A 87 -1.03 -4.03 10.83
N ARG A 88 -1.32 -2.80 11.25
CA ARG A 88 -2.61 -2.45 11.86
C ARG A 88 -3.79 -2.67 10.89
N ALA A 89 -4.88 -3.26 11.37
CA ALA A 89 -6.09 -3.49 10.57
C ALA A 89 -6.61 -2.25 9.81
N PRO A 90 -6.63 -1.02 10.39
CA PRO A 90 -7.07 0.16 9.63
C PRO A 90 -6.15 0.54 8.46
N ALA A 91 -4.88 0.13 8.47
CA ALA A 91 -4.00 0.33 7.32
C ALA A 91 -4.36 -0.65 6.19
N LEU A 92 -4.67 -1.90 6.54
CA LEU A 92 -5.10 -2.92 5.58
C LEU A 92 -6.45 -2.58 4.96
N TRP A 93 -7.41 -2.06 5.73
CA TRP A 93 -8.66 -1.53 5.18
C TRP A 93 -8.44 -0.37 4.20
N ALA A 94 -7.48 0.52 4.46
CA ALA A 94 -7.14 1.58 3.49
C ALA A 94 -6.58 1.00 2.18
N VAL A 95 -5.87 -0.14 2.24
CA VAL A 95 -5.40 -0.83 1.02
C VAL A 95 -6.59 -1.39 0.25
N VAL A 96 -7.56 -2.02 0.93
CA VAL A 96 -8.79 -2.51 0.31
C VAL A 96 -9.56 -1.37 -0.38
N THR A 97 -9.72 -0.23 0.29
CA THR A 97 -10.31 0.98 -0.32
C THR A 97 -9.59 1.38 -1.61
N ASP A 98 -8.26 1.38 -1.61
CA ASP A 98 -7.49 1.79 -2.80
C ASP A 98 -7.61 0.78 -3.96
N VAL A 99 -7.76 -0.52 -3.67
CA VAL A 99 -8.02 -1.56 -4.68
C VAL A 99 -9.41 -1.36 -5.30
N VAL A 100 -10.45 -1.22 -4.46
CA VAL A 100 -11.83 -0.97 -4.92
C VAL A 100 -11.90 0.31 -5.76
N ALA A 101 -11.25 1.38 -5.30
CA ALA A 101 -11.21 2.65 -6.03
C ALA A 101 -10.50 2.51 -7.38
N SER A 102 -9.46 1.67 -7.47
CA SER A 102 -8.72 1.47 -8.71
C SER A 102 -9.58 0.72 -9.73
N TRP A 103 -10.27 -0.35 -9.31
CA TRP A 103 -11.22 -1.05 -10.15
C TRP A 103 -12.36 -0.14 -10.65
N ALA A 104 -12.87 0.74 -9.78
CA ALA A 104 -13.89 1.70 -10.17
C ALA A 104 -13.39 2.70 -11.23
N VAL A 105 -12.13 3.16 -11.13
CA VAL A 105 -11.49 4.00 -12.16
C VAL A 105 -11.28 3.24 -13.46
N ASP A 106 -10.81 2.00 -13.40
CA ASP A 106 -10.59 1.15 -14.58
C ASP A 106 -11.91 0.85 -15.31
N ALA A 107 -12.99 0.64 -14.56
CA ALA A 107 -14.35 0.49 -15.08
C ALA A 107 -14.98 1.82 -15.54
N ARG A 108 -14.27 2.95 -15.43
CA ARG A 108 -14.76 4.30 -15.78
C ARG A 108 -16.01 4.73 -14.99
N ALA A 109 -16.16 4.23 -13.76
CA ALA A 109 -17.30 4.47 -12.88
C ALA A 109 -16.85 4.71 -11.43
N PRO A 110 -16.08 5.78 -11.14
CA PRO A 110 -15.53 6.05 -9.81
C PRO A 110 -16.59 6.15 -8.70
N GLU A 111 -17.81 6.54 -9.03
CA GLU A 111 -18.97 6.59 -8.14
C GLU A 111 -19.36 5.21 -7.59
N ILE A 112 -19.17 4.13 -8.36
CA ILE A 112 -19.43 2.75 -7.90
C ILE A 112 -18.49 2.41 -6.73
N GLY A 113 -17.23 2.85 -6.79
CA GLY A 113 -16.28 2.66 -5.71
C GLY A 113 -16.72 3.36 -4.42
N GLN A 114 -17.27 4.58 -4.53
CA GLN A 114 -17.79 5.32 -3.37
C GLN A 114 -19.02 4.65 -2.77
N TRP A 115 -19.95 4.22 -3.64
CA TRP A 115 -21.14 3.49 -3.23
C TRP A 115 -20.78 2.18 -2.51
N LEU A 116 -19.91 1.36 -3.12
CA LEU A 116 -19.49 0.09 -2.51
C LEU A 116 -18.79 0.30 -1.17
N ALA A 117 -17.95 1.33 -1.03
CA ALA A 117 -17.31 1.64 0.25
C ALA A 117 -18.34 2.06 1.32
N ALA A 118 -19.42 2.76 0.93
CA ALA A 118 -20.50 3.11 1.84
C ALA A 118 -21.29 1.87 2.31
N GLU A 119 -21.62 0.95 1.39
CA GLU A 119 -22.27 -0.34 1.70
C GLU A 119 -21.37 -1.21 2.61
N LEU A 120 -20.08 -1.25 2.29
CA LEU A 120 -19.05 -1.88 3.12
C LEU A 120 -18.69 -1.04 4.36
N GLY A 121 -19.39 0.05 4.65
CA GLY A 121 -19.44 0.76 5.94
C GLY A 121 -18.11 1.28 6.51
N PRO A 122 -18.08 1.65 7.81
CA PRO A 122 -17.08 2.56 8.38
C PRO A 122 -15.66 1.99 8.48
N ALA A 123 -15.50 0.69 8.23
CA ALA A 123 -14.18 0.07 8.18
C ALA A 123 -13.37 0.59 6.98
N LEU A 124 -14.02 0.90 5.85
CA LEU A 124 -13.38 1.46 4.67
C LEU A 124 -13.35 2.99 4.76
N PRO A 125 -12.17 3.62 4.68
CA PRO A 125 -12.10 5.02 4.33
C PRO A 125 -12.82 5.29 3.01
N ALA A 126 -13.41 6.48 2.87
CA ALA A 126 -14.02 6.90 1.60
C ALA A 126 -12.96 6.95 0.48
N PRO A 127 -13.21 6.34 -0.69
CA PRO A 127 -12.39 6.50 -1.88
C PRO A 127 -12.24 7.97 -2.26
N ARG A 128 -11.06 8.33 -2.78
CA ARG A 128 -10.76 9.69 -3.22
C ARG A 128 -10.17 9.62 -4.61
N PHE A 129 -10.56 10.57 -5.44
CA PHE A 129 -10.13 10.64 -6.83
C PHE A 129 -9.49 12.00 -7.12
N VAL A 130 -8.71 12.06 -8.19
CA VAL A 130 -8.11 13.28 -8.70
C VAL A 130 -8.06 13.20 -10.22
N ASP A 131 -8.47 14.27 -10.89
CA ASP A 131 -8.35 14.39 -12.34
C ASP A 131 -7.05 15.09 -12.71
N VAL A 132 -6.29 14.49 -13.61
CA VAL A 132 -5.01 15.02 -14.11
C VAL A 132 -4.96 14.83 -15.62
N ALA A 133 -4.80 15.93 -16.35
CA ALA A 133 -4.71 15.94 -17.81
C ALA A 133 -5.86 15.15 -18.50
N GLY A 134 -7.10 15.31 -18.01
CA GLY A 134 -8.29 14.67 -18.58
C GLY A 134 -8.48 13.20 -18.22
N ARG A 135 -7.66 12.63 -17.32
CA ARG A 135 -7.80 11.27 -16.81
C ARG A 135 -7.99 11.26 -15.29
N THR A 136 -8.89 10.41 -14.82
CA THR A 136 -9.17 10.22 -13.40
C THR A 136 -8.21 9.19 -12.79
N PHE A 137 -7.70 9.48 -11.59
CA PHE A 137 -6.80 8.62 -10.83
C PHE A 137 -7.26 8.48 -9.39
N VAL A 138 -6.92 7.36 -8.75
CA VAL A 138 -7.11 7.18 -7.31
C VAL A 138 -6.11 8.03 -6.52
N ARG A 139 -6.61 8.85 -5.60
CA ARG A 139 -5.81 9.54 -4.57
C ARG A 139 -5.70 8.66 -3.34
N ARG A 140 -4.74 7.74 -3.39
CA ARG A 140 -4.53 6.68 -2.40
C ARG A 140 -4.64 7.12 -0.94
N ALA A 141 -5.43 6.37 -0.17
CA ALA A 141 -5.51 6.47 1.29
C ALA A 141 -4.41 5.64 1.98
N SER A 142 -3.89 4.61 1.31
CA SER A 142 -2.87 3.70 1.83
C SER A 142 -1.47 3.97 1.27
N CYS A 143 -0.47 3.57 2.05
CA CYS A 143 0.86 3.29 1.55
C CYS A 143 1.01 1.77 1.46
N CYS A 144 0.97 1.22 0.24
CA CYS A 144 1.13 -0.23 0.01
C CYS A 144 2.53 -0.76 0.32
N LEU A 145 3.50 0.10 0.67
CA LEU A 145 4.89 -0.24 0.98
C LEU A 145 5.62 -1.08 -0.09
N VAL A 146 5.10 -1.15 -1.33
CA VAL A 146 5.73 -1.94 -2.39
C VAL A 146 7.19 -1.56 -2.66
N TYR A 147 7.56 -0.30 -2.38
CA TYR A 147 8.93 0.19 -2.52
C TYR A 147 9.92 -0.42 -1.50
N GLU A 148 9.43 -1.14 -0.49
CA GLU A 148 10.27 -1.86 0.48
C GLU A 148 10.61 -3.27 -0.02
N ALA A 149 9.93 -3.77 -1.07
CA ALA A 149 10.30 -4.99 -1.73
C ALA A 149 11.56 -4.79 -2.60
N PRO A 150 12.46 -5.78 -2.68
CA PRO A 150 13.65 -5.69 -3.54
C PRO A 150 13.28 -5.34 -4.98
N SER A 151 14.07 -4.48 -5.61
CA SER A 151 13.89 -4.02 -7.01
C SER A 151 12.58 -3.27 -7.32
N CYS A 152 11.78 -2.93 -6.32
CA CYS A 152 10.55 -2.17 -6.51
C CYS A 152 10.73 -0.69 -6.19
N GLU A 153 10.22 0.16 -7.08
CA GLU A 153 10.18 1.61 -6.90
C GLU A 153 8.82 2.06 -6.34
N LYS A 154 8.75 3.29 -5.84
CA LYS A 154 7.45 3.90 -5.52
C LYS A 154 6.60 3.95 -6.79
N CYS A 155 5.35 3.53 -6.74
CA CYS A 155 4.44 3.74 -7.87
C CYS A 155 4.13 5.25 -8.09
N VAL A 156 3.55 5.59 -9.24
CA VAL A 156 3.20 6.98 -9.61
C VAL A 156 2.19 7.62 -8.64
N SER A 157 1.28 6.84 -8.06
CA SER A 157 0.25 7.32 -7.11
C SER A 157 0.68 7.31 -5.64
N CYS A 158 1.95 6.99 -5.34
CA CYS A 158 2.39 6.76 -3.96
C CYS A 158 2.23 8.00 -3.06
N PRO A 159 1.56 7.90 -1.88
CA PRO A 159 1.42 9.04 -0.97
C PRO A 159 2.74 9.44 -0.30
N LYS A 160 3.79 8.61 -0.39
CA LYS A 160 5.15 8.94 0.08
C LYS A 160 5.95 9.77 -0.93
N ARG A 161 5.43 10.00 -2.15
CA ARG A 161 6.03 10.95 -3.09
C ARG A 161 5.60 12.38 -2.73
N PRO A 162 6.49 13.38 -2.85
CA PRO A 162 6.11 14.78 -2.78
C PRO A 162 4.89 15.09 -3.68
N PRO A 163 3.92 15.91 -3.23
CA PRO A 163 2.70 16.16 -3.99
C PRO A 163 2.95 16.68 -5.42
N ALA A 164 3.91 17.59 -5.60
CA ALA A 164 4.26 18.15 -6.91
C ALA A 164 4.86 17.09 -7.86
N GLU A 165 5.77 16.26 -7.36
CA GLU A 165 6.37 15.15 -8.11
C GLU A 165 5.30 14.14 -8.54
N ARG A 166 4.41 13.77 -7.63
CA ARG A 166 3.28 12.87 -7.93
C ARG A 166 2.35 13.46 -8.99
N ALA A 167 2.03 14.76 -8.93
CA ALA A 167 1.21 15.42 -9.94
C ALA A 167 1.88 15.38 -11.33
N ALA A 168 3.19 15.65 -11.40
CA ALA A 168 3.95 15.58 -12.64
C ALA A 168 3.98 14.15 -13.23
N LEU A 169 4.22 13.14 -12.39
CA LEU A 169 4.21 11.72 -12.82
C LEU A 169 2.84 11.26 -13.30
N LEU A 170 1.75 11.68 -12.62
CA LEU A 170 0.40 11.37 -13.07
C LEU A 170 0.08 12.06 -14.40
N ALA A 171 0.53 13.31 -14.59
CA ALA A 171 0.36 14.00 -15.86
C ALA A 171 1.16 13.35 -16.99
N ASP A 172 2.38 12.86 -16.72
CA ASP A 172 3.15 12.07 -17.67
C ASP A 172 2.46 10.77 -18.03
N TYR A 173 2.05 10.00 -17.02
CA TYR A 173 1.32 8.76 -17.20
C TYR A 173 0.02 8.98 -18.00
N ALA A 174 -0.69 10.09 -17.74
CA ALA A 174 -1.93 10.43 -18.43
C ALA A 174 -1.73 10.64 -19.94
N ARG A 175 -0.57 11.14 -20.36
CA ARG A 175 -0.23 11.38 -21.77
C ARG A 175 0.25 10.14 -22.51
N ARG A 176 0.53 9.04 -21.80
CA ARG A 176 0.91 7.78 -22.44
C ARG A 176 -0.33 7.18 -23.13
N PRO A 177 -0.15 6.67 -24.37
CA PRO A 177 -1.24 6.10 -25.16
C PRO A 177 -1.84 4.86 -24.48
#